data_AF-A0A7K2BW29-F1
#
_entry.id   AF-A0A7K2BW29-F1
#
_cell.length_a   1.000
_cell.length_b   1.000
_cell.length_c   1.000
_cell.angle_alpha   90.00
_cell.angle_beta   90.00
_cell.angle_gamma   90.00
#
_symmetry.space_group_name_H-M   'P 1'
#
loop_
_entity.id
_entity.type
_entity.pdbx_description
1 polymer ?
#
loop_
_entity_poly.entity_id
_entity_poly.type
_entity_poly.pdbx_seq_one_letter_code
_entity_poly.pdbx_strand_id
1 'polypeptide(L)'
;MSITEVVLSRAPSCRWEELADRLAGCPLLFDLESLCWDRGLGLDVLRFLRMHARESGVVALWPGRITGRIATFSAPGRRDYVRTALAELSVLRPVPTRFPDEVPFEIERIPR
;
A
#
# COMPACT_ATOMS: atom_id res chain seq x y z
N MET A 1 -11.94 -2.29 1.25
CA MET A 1 -12.30 -1.34 2.34
C MET A 1 -11.31 -0.20 2.32
N SER A 2 -11.72 1.04 2.59
CA SER A 2 -10.78 2.18 2.65
C SER A 2 -9.92 2.11 3.91
N ILE A 3 -8.62 2.34 3.78
CA ILE A 3 -7.72 2.44 4.94
C ILE A 3 -8.11 3.61 5.83
N THR A 4 -8.42 4.76 5.23
CA THR A 4 -8.75 5.99 5.95
C THR A 4 -10.04 5.83 6.76
N GLU A 5 -11.05 5.13 6.25
CA GLU A 5 -12.26 4.80 7.03
C GLU A 5 -11.91 3.99 8.29
N VAL A 6 -11.01 3.01 8.15
CA VAL A 6 -10.57 2.17 9.28
C VAL A 6 -9.79 2.98 10.31
N VAL A 7 -8.91 3.88 9.87
CA VAL A 7 -8.12 4.76 10.75
C VAL A 7 -9.00 5.81 11.45
N LEU A 8 -9.91 6.47 10.72
CA LEU A 8 -10.78 7.52 11.25
C LEU A 8 -11.88 6.99 12.18
N SER A 9 -12.28 5.73 12.05
CA SER A 9 -13.28 5.08 12.94
C SER A 9 -12.81 4.87 14.39
N ARG A 10 -11.71 5.50 14.82
CA ARG A 10 -11.01 5.19 16.08
C ARG A 10 -10.68 6.42 16.94
N ALA A 11 -10.52 6.13 18.25
CA ALA A 11 -9.74 6.92 19.20
C ALA A 11 -8.21 6.73 18.92
N PRO A 12 -7.33 7.67 19.32
CA PRO A 12 -5.97 7.88 18.77
C PRO A 12 -4.90 6.78 19.02
N SER A 13 -5.28 5.55 19.39
CA SER A 13 -4.36 4.50 19.86
C SER A 13 -4.40 3.19 19.07
N CYS A 14 -4.78 3.21 17.79
CA CYS A 14 -4.74 2.02 16.94
C CYS A 14 -3.34 1.40 16.94
N ARG A 15 -3.19 0.20 17.47
CA ARG A 15 -2.01 -0.62 17.21
C ARG A 15 -2.11 -1.27 15.83
N TRP A 16 -0.99 -1.62 15.21
CA TRP A 16 -0.99 -2.15 13.85
C TRP A 16 -1.64 -3.55 13.76
N GLU A 17 -1.59 -4.33 14.83
CA GLU A 17 -2.22 -5.65 14.93
C GLU A 17 -3.73 -5.53 14.75
N GLU A 18 -4.35 -4.56 15.43
CA GLU A 18 -5.79 -4.31 15.31
C GLU A 18 -6.18 -3.78 13.92
N LEU A 19 -5.25 -3.10 13.23
CA LEU A 19 -5.45 -2.69 11.84
C LEU A 19 -5.41 -3.91 10.91
N ALA A 20 -4.47 -4.82 11.13
CA ALA A 20 -4.37 -6.07 10.38
C ALA A 20 -5.64 -6.93 10.54
N ASP A 21 -6.12 -7.11 11.77
CA ASP A 21 -7.34 -7.89 12.05
C ASP A 21 -8.57 -7.32 11.33
N ARG A 22 -8.71 -5.99 11.29
CA ARG A 22 -9.84 -5.34 10.61
C ARG A 22 -9.76 -5.43 9.09
N LEU A 23 -8.54 -5.47 8.55
CA LEU A 23 -8.30 -5.57 7.12
C LEU A 23 -8.23 -7.03 6.65
N ALA A 24 -8.24 -8.00 7.57
CA ALA A 24 -8.24 -9.42 7.27
C ALA A 24 -9.29 -9.77 6.21
N GLY A 25 -8.86 -10.49 5.16
CA GLY A 25 -9.73 -10.87 4.05
C GLY A 25 -10.12 -9.72 3.10
N CYS A 26 -9.58 -8.52 3.25
CA CYS A 26 -9.75 -7.43 2.28
C CYS A 26 -8.65 -7.52 1.19
N PRO A 27 -8.97 -7.97 -0.04
CA PRO A 27 -7.98 -8.15 -1.11
C PRO A 27 -7.58 -6.85 -1.80
N LEU A 28 -8.36 -5.77 -1.61
CA LEU A 28 -8.11 -4.46 -2.19
C LEU A 28 -8.02 -3.41 -1.09
N LEU A 29 -6.82 -2.81 -0.97
CA LEU A 29 -6.54 -1.69 -0.09
C LEU A 29 -6.30 -0.44 -0.94
N PHE A 30 -7.08 0.59 -0.68
CA PHE A 30 -6.92 1.90 -1.31
C PHE A 30 -6.76 2.97 -0.23
N ASP A 31 -6.23 4.12 -0.64
CA ASP A 31 -5.97 5.26 0.25
C ASP A 31 -4.91 4.98 1.34
N LEU A 32 -3.78 4.39 0.92
CA LEU A 32 -2.64 4.11 1.81
C LEU A 32 -1.93 5.37 2.36
N GLU A 33 -2.31 6.57 1.90
CA GLU A 33 -1.72 7.83 2.35
C GLU A 33 -1.85 7.98 3.87
N SER A 34 -2.99 7.58 4.45
CA SER A 34 -3.22 7.57 5.89
C SER A 34 -2.18 6.74 6.68
N LEU A 35 -1.72 5.61 6.14
CA LEU A 35 -0.65 4.82 6.79
C LEU A 35 0.72 5.49 6.67
N CYS A 36 0.94 6.27 5.61
CA CYS A 36 2.20 6.97 5.40
C CYS A 36 2.29 8.26 6.25
N TRP A 37 1.16 8.89 6.53
CA TRP A 37 1.06 10.08 7.38
C TRP A 37 1.14 9.77 8.88
N ASP A 38 0.46 8.73 9.33
CA ASP A 38 0.30 8.46 10.76
C ASP A 38 1.49 7.70 11.35
N ARG A 39 2.49 8.47 11.83
CA ARG A 39 3.61 7.91 12.60
C ARG A 39 3.22 7.35 13.97
N GLY A 40 2.02 7.67 14.50
CA GLY A 40 1.52 7.10 15.74
C GLY A 40 1.34 5.58 15.66
N LEU A 41 1.12 5.07 14.45
CA LEU A 41 1.06 3.63 14.16
C LEU A 41 2.44 2.95 14.20
N GLY A 42 3.55 3.71 14.13
CA GLY A 42 4.90 3.15 14.06
C GLY A 42 5.10 2.15 12.91
N LEU A 43 4.28 2.25 11.86
CA LEU A 43 4.11 1.20 10.86
C LEU A 43 5.15 1.30 9.75
N ASP A 44 5.86 0.20 9.50
CA ASP A 44 6.47 -0.01 8.19
C ASP A 44 5.38 -0.47 7.22
N VAL A 45 4.87 0.48 6.42
CA VAL A 45 3.76 0.25 5.47
C VAL A 45 4.04 -0.93 4.56
N LEU A 46 5.29 -1.10 4.08
CA LEU A 46 5.60 -2.18 3.16
C LEU A 46 5.63 -3.54 3.87
N ARG A 47 6.17 -3.57 5.09
CA ARG A 47 6.13 -4.77 5.93
C ARG A 47 4.69 -5.18 6.23
N PHE A 48 3.83 -4.22 6.56
CA PHE A 48 2.40 -4.44 6.76
C PHE A 48 1.74 -5.04 5.52
N LEU A 49 1.93 -4.42 4.34
CA LEU A 49 1.36 -4.91 3.09
C LEU A 49 1.84 -6.32 2.74
N ARG A 50 3.13 -6.63 2.96
CA ARG A 50 3.69 -7.96 2.72
C ARG A 50 3.09 -9.02 3.65
N MET A 51 2.97 -8.70 4.93
CA MET A 51 2.35 -9.59 5.91
C MET A 51 0.90 -9.86 5.53
N HIS A 52 0.14 -8.81 5.26
CA HIS A 52 -1.27 -8.90 4.89
C HIS A 52 -1.48 -9.67 3.57
N ALA A 53 -0.61 -9.44 2.59
CA ALA A 53 -0.65 -10.17 1.32
C ALA A 53 -0.34 -11.68 1.46
N ARG A 54 0.41 -12.11 2.49
CA ARG A 54 0.68 -13.55 2.73
C ARG A 54 -0.55 -14.30 3.22
N GLU A 55 -1.46 -13.63 3.92
CA GLU A 55 -2.63 -14.26 4.49
C GLU A 55 -3.77 -14.38 3.47
N SER A 56 -3.99 -13.34 2.67
CA SER A 56 -5.18 -13.25 1.80
C SER A 56 -4.93 -12.85 0.35
N GLY A 57 -3.69 -12.48 -0.01
CA GLY A 57 -3.37 -11.86 -1.29
C GLY A 57 -3.94 -10.45 -1.37
N VAL A 58 -3.08 -9.45 -1.58
CA VAL A 58 -3.52 -8.04 -1.59
C VAL A 58 -3.00 -7.24 -2.77
N VAL A 59 -3.91 -6.48 -3.37
CA VAL A 59 -3.64 -5.38 -4.27
C VAL A 59 -3.77 -4.09 -3.48
N ALA A 60 -2.74 -3.26 -3.53
CA ALA A 60 -2.72 -1.99 -2.81
C ALA A 60 -2.38 -0.83 -3.75
N LEU A 61 -3.15 0.26 -3.63
CA LEU A 61 -2.88 1.47 -4.40
C LEU A 61 -1.83 2.33 -3.68
N TRP A 62 -0.60 2.29 -4.19
CA TRP A 62 0.47 3.11 -3.65
C TRP A 62 0.18 4.61 -3.86
N PRO A 63 0.25 5.46 -2.82
CA PRO A 63 -0.19 6.86 -2.89
C PRO A 63 0.88 7.79 -3.48
N GLY A 64 2.09 7.27 -3.72
CA GLY A 64 3.22 8.05 -4.22
C GLY A 64 3.73 7.55 -5.56
N ARG A 65 5.01 7.81 -5.82
CA ARG A 65 5.68 7.41 -7.06
C ARG A 65 6.37 6.06 -6.92
N ILE A 66 6.31 5.25 -7.97
CA ILE A 66 7.14 4.05 -8.12
C ILE A 66 8.10 4.27 -9.29
N THR A 67 9.40 4.33 -9.01
CA THR A 67 10.46 4.48 -10.01
C THR A 67 11.39 3.28 -9.95
N GLY A 68 11.42 2.49 -11.02
CA GLY A 68 12.09 1.18 -11.01
C GLY A 68 11.59 0.33 -9.83
N ARG A 69 12.51 -0.10 -8.96
CA ARG A 69 12.24 -0.96 -7.80
C ARG A 69 11.98 -0.21 -6.50
N ILE A 70 11.85 1.12 -6.54
CA ILE A 70 11.69 1.95 -5.35
C ILE A 70 10.31 2.62 -5.36
N ALA A 71 9.57 2.44 -4.28
CA ALA A 71 8.38 3.21 -3.98
C ALA A 71 8.72 4.37 -3.04
N THR A 72 8.28 5.56 -3.41
CA THR A 72 8.45 6.79 -2.64
C THR A 72 7.09 7.42 -2.39
N PHE A 73 6.89 7.97 -1.20
CA PHE A 73 5.75 8.82 -0.87
C PHE A 73 6.25 10.08 -0.16
N SER A 74 5.60 11.21 -0.45
CA SER A 74 5.99 12.55 -0.01
C SER A 74 7.40 12.98 -0.50
N ALA A 75 7.86 14.15 -0.06
CA ALA A 75 9.13 14.76 -0.47
C ALA A 75 10.24 14.51 0.58
N PRO A 76 11.50 14.30 0.16
CA PRO A 76 12.62 14.21 1.08
C PRO A 76 12.67 15.38 2.08
N GLY A 77 12.93 15.08 3.35
CA GLY A 77 12.94 16.08 4.42
C GLY A 77 11.57 16.34 5.07
N ARG A 78 10.46 15.87 4.47
CA ARG A 78 9.17 15.89 5.15
C ARG A 78 9.03 14.76 6.15
N ARG A 79 8.24 14.98 7.19
CA ARG A 79 7.99 14.01 8.27
C ARG A 79 7.31 12.73 7.76
N ASP A 80 6.49 12.85 6.74
CA ASP A 80 5.76 11.76 6.10
C ASP A 80 6.53 11.13 4.91
N TYR A 81 7.81 11.47 4.72
CA TYR A 81 8.60 10.88 3.66
C TYR A 81 8.82 9.37 3.88
N VAL A 82 8.39 8.57 2.90
CA VAL A 82 8.61 7.13 2.85
C VAL A 82 9.40 6.81 1.59
N ARG A 83 10.44 5.98 1.74
CA ARG A 83 11.20 5.41 0.63
C ARG A 83 11.47 3.95 0.93
N THR A 84 11.00 3.04 0.07
CA THR A 84 11.09 1.60 0.32
C THR A 84 11.36 0.82 -0.96
N ALA A 85 12.01 -0.35 -0.80
CA ALA A 85 12.35 -1.24 -1.91
C ALA A 85 11.24 -2.27 -2.13
N LEU A 86 10.80 -2.40 -3.37
CA LEU A 86 9.68 -3.25 -3.78
C LEU A 86 10.07 -4.71 -4.04
N ALA A 87 11.19 -5.18 -3.51
CA ALA A 87 11.64 -6.56 -3.70
C ALA A 87 10.53 -7.56 -3.36
N GLU A 88 10.39 -8.60 -4.19
CA GLU A 88 9.39 -9.66 -4.04
C GLU A 88 7.92 -9.20 -4.17
N LEU A 89 7.68 -8.02 -4.75
CA LEU A 89 6.34 -7.54 -5.08
C LEU A 89 6.12 -7.53 -6.59
N SER A 90 4.84 -7.59 -6.99
CA SER A 90 4.43 -7.28 -8.35
C SER A 90 3.88 -5.87 -8.40
N VAL A 91 4.33 -5.07 -9.36
CA VAL A 91 3.80 -3.74 -9.63
C VAL A 91 2.88 -3.83 -10.84
N LEU A 92 1.62 -3.42 -10.64
CA LEU A 92 0.67 -3.26 -11.72
C LEU A 92 0.84 -1.86 -12.30
N ARG A 93 1.35 -1.78 -13.53
CA ARG A 93 1.55 -0.52 -14.24
C ARG A 93 0.34 -0.27 -15.13
N PRO A 94 -0.44 0.80 -14.93
CA PRO A 94 -1.58 1.06 -15.80
C PRO A 94 -1.10 1.30 -17.22
N VAL A 95 -1.80 0.71 -18.20
CA VAL A 95 -1.57 0.95 -19.62
C VAL A 95 -2.85 1.45 -20.30
N PRO A 96 -2.75 2.29 -21.34
CA PRO A 96 -3.92 2.70 -22.10
C PRO A 96 -4.63 1.49 -22.71
N THR A 97 -5.94 1.41 -22.54
CA THR A 97 -6.80 0.45 -23.24
C THR A 97 -7.72 1.17 -24.21
N ARG A 98 -7.99 0.53 -25.34
CA ARG A 98 -8.95 0.93 -26.37
C ARG A 98 -10.29 0.26 -26.17
N PHE A 99 -10.29 -0.97 -25.66
CA PHE A 99 -11.51 -1.76 -25.46
C PHE A 99 -11.68 -2.16 -23.98
N PRO A 100 -12.93 -2.35 -23.51
CA PRO A 100 -13.20 -2.68 -22.10
C PRO A 100 -12.69 -4.05 -21.64
N ASP A 101 -12.44 -4.97 -22.57
CA ASP A 101 -11.96 -6.34 -22.32
C ASP A 101 -10.42 -6.45 -22.30
N GLU A 102 -9.72 -5.39 -22.67
CA GLU A 102 -8.26 -5.34 -22.55
C GLU A 102 -7.83 -5.23 -21.09
N VAL A 103 -6.77 -5.95 -20.72
CA VAL A 103 -6.18 -5.86 -19.39
C VAL A 103 -5.56 -4.48 -19.22
N PRO A 104 -6.02 -3.63 -18.28
CA PRO A 104 -5.61 -2.23 -18.20
C PRO A 104 -4.29 -2.02 -17.47
N PHE A 105 -3.46 -3.06 -17.38
CA PHE A 105 -2.17 -3.00 -16.73
C PHE A 105 -1.18 -4.04 -17.24
N GLU A 106 0.10 -3.70 -17.15
CA GLU A 106 1.22 -4.64 -17.24
C GLU A 106 1.67 -5.06 -15.84
N ILE A 107 2.12 -6.31 -15.72
CA ILE A 107 2.63 -6.86 -14.46
C ILE A 107 4.15 -6.85 -14.48
N GLU A 108 4.76 -5.98 -13.69
CA GLU A 108 6.21 -5.95 -13.45
C GLU A 108 6.53 -6.74 -12.17
N ARG A 109 7.17 -7.90 -12.28
CA ARG A 109 7.62 -8.68 -11.11
C ARG A 109 8.99 -8.20 -10.67
N ILE A 110 9.10 -7.72 -9.43
CA ILE A 110 10.35 -7.20 -8.88
C ILE A 110 11.14 -8.34 -8.24
N PRO A 111 12.28 -8.75 -8.80
CA PRO A 111 13.10 -9.82 -8.23
C PRO A 111 13.73 -9.39 -6.89
N ARG A 112 14.27 -10.36 -6.16
CA ARG A 112 15.09 -10.11 -4.96
C ARG A 112 16.29 -9.22 -5.28
#